data_AF-A0A9E5QSQ3-F1
#
_entry.id   AF-A0A9E5QSQ3-F1
#
_cell.length_a   1.000
_cell.length_b   1.000
_cell.length_c   1.000
_cell.angle_alpha   90.00
_cell.angle_beta   90.00
_cell.angle_gamma   90.00
#
_symmetry.space_group_name_H-M   'P 1'
#
loop_
_entity.id
_entity.type
_entity.pdbx_description
1 polymer ?
#
loop_
_entity_poly.entity_id
_entity_poly.type
_entity_poly.pdbx_seq_one_letter_code
_entity_poly.pdbx_strand_id
1 'polypeptide(L)'
;MNYQTVAQKISEFITFKAQIQAMTQELEQLEGQPPRLEKDVLTWEEAVAYAENKKSHAETLNKLRMGIANRQEMIQNREQEIGEMLPIQNHYILFTLNLNGEDKTYKIGYFPNSYGFRMEPA
;
A
#
# COMPACT_ATOMS: atom_id res chain seq x y z
N MET A 1 8.01 21.03 -18.29
CA MET A 1 7.61 20.13 -17.19
C MET A 1 6.10 20.12 -17.11
N ASN A 2 5.45 18.95 -17.26
CA ASN A 2 3.99 18.84 -17.21
C ASN A 2 3.55 18.57 -15.76
N TYR A 3 3.18 19.62 -15.03
CA TYR A 3 2.73 19.52 -13.64
C TYR A 3 1.46 18.66 -13.47
N GLN A 4 0.65 18.51 -14.52
CA GLN A 4 -0.53 17.64 -14.50
C GLN A 4 -0.13 16.16 -14.44
N THR A 5 0.91 15.76 -15.17
CA THR A 5 1.47 14.40 -15.11
C THR A 5 2.06 14.11 -13.73
N VAL A 6 2.75 15.08 -13.13
CA VAL A 6 3.29 14.95 -11.77
C VAL A 6 2.14 14.79 -10.76
N ALA A 7 1.11 15.64 -10.82
CA ALA A 7 -0.07 15.54 -9.96
C ALA A 7 -0.79 14.19 -10.08
N GLN A 8 -0.91 13.65 -11.30
CA GLN A 8 -1.49 12.33 -11.53
C GLN A 8 -0.65 11.22 -10.87
N LYS A 9 0.67 11.24 -11.04
CA LYS A 9 1.57 10.26 -10.41
C LYS A 9 1.55 10.33 -8.89
N ILE A 10 1.42 11.53 -8.33
CA ILE A 10 1.27 11.72 -6.89
C ILE A 10 -0.07 11.14 -6.40
N SER A 11 -1.15 11.33 -7.14
CA SER A 11 -2.45 10.74 -6.81
C SER A 11 -2.41 9.20 -6.83
N GLU A 12 -1.76 8.61 -7.85
CA GLU A 12 -1.51 7.17 -7.92
C GLU A 12 -0.70 6.67 -6.71
N PHE A 13 0.37 7.39 -6.37
CA PHE A 13 1.21 7.08 -5.21
C PHE A 13 0.43 7.07 -3.90
N ILE A 14 -0.40 8.08 -3.66
CA ILE A 14 -1.28 8.14 -2.47
C ILE A 14 -2.25 6.95 -2.47
N THR A 15 -2.83 6.65 -3.63
CA THR A 15 -3.76 5.53 -3.79
C THR A 15 -3.10 4.20 -3.45
N PHE A 16 -1.88 3.96 -3.92
CA PHE A 16 -1.13 2.74 -3.59
C PHE A 16 -0.81 2.66 -2.09
N LYS A 17 -0.45 3.78 -1.45
CA LYS A 17 -0.24 3.82 0.01
C LYS A 17 -1.51 3.44 0.78
N ALA A 18 -2.66 4.00 0.40
CA ALA A 18 -3.94 3.67 1.01
C ALA A 18 -4.31 2.20 0.80
N GLN A 19 -4.08 1.64 -0.40
CA GLN A 19 -4.31 0.23 -0.69
C GLN A 19 -3.41 -0.69 0.16
N ILE A 20 -2.12 -0.37 0.31
CA ILE A 20 -1.21 -1.13 1.18
C ILE A 20 -1.72 -1.10 2.62
N GLN A 21 -2.13 0.06 3.12
CA GLN A 21 -2.64 0.19 4.47
C GLN A 21 -3.88 -0.69 4.69
N ALA A 22 -4.84 -0.66 3.76
CA ALA A 22 -6.03 -1.50 3.81
C ALA A 22 -5.68 -3.00 3.77
N MET A 23 -4.80 -3.41 2.86
CA MET A 23 -4.36 -4.81 2.75
C MET A 23 -3.56 -5.28 3.98
N THR A 24 -2.79 -4.39 4.60
CA THR A 24 -2.04 -4.71 5.83
C THR A 24 -3.00 -4.94 6.99
N GLN A 25 -4.03 -4.10 7.11
CA GLN A 25 -5.09 -4.31 8.11
C GLN A 25 -5.85 -5.61 7.88
N GLU A 26 -6.18 -5.95 6.62
CA GLU A 26 -6.81 -7.22 6.28
C GLU A 26 -5.90 -8.42 6.62
N LEU A 27 -4.61 -8.30 6.33
CA LEU A 27 -3.62 -9.32 6.66
C LEU A 27 -3.54 -9.55 8.18
N GLU A 28 -3.45 -8.47 8.97
CA GLU A 28 -3.42 -8.54 10.44
C GLU A 28 -4.68 -9.19 11.01
N GLN A 29 -5.86 -8.87 10.45
CA GLN A 29 -7.12 -9.49 10.86
C GLN A 29 -7.15 -11.00 10.57
N LEU A 30 -6.73 -11.41 9.38
CA LEU A 30 -6.66 -12.82 9.00
C LEU A 30 -5.64 -13.58 9.84
N GLU A 31 -4.45 -13.02 10.08
CA GLU A 31 -3.44 -13.62 10.94
C GLU A 31 -3.90 -13.74 12.40
N GLY A 32 -4.73 -12.81 12.88
CA GLY A 32 -5.37 -12.86 14.20
C GLY A 32 -6.49 -13.90 14.32
N GLN A 33 -7.05 -14.35 13.20
CA GLN A 33 -8.18 -15.29 13.14
C GLN A 33 -7.84 -16.54 12.29
N PRO A 34 -6.82 -17.32 12.69
CA PRO A 34 -6.49 -18.55 11.97
C PRO A 34 -7.63 -19.57 12.12
N PRO A 35 -7.88 -20.44 11.14
CA PRO A 35 -8.85 -21.52 11.26
C PRO A 35 -8.52 -22.42 12.45
N ARG A 36 -9.46 -22.53 13.40
CA ARG A 36 -9.33 -23.33 14.62
C ARG A 36 -10.32 -24.49 14.60
N LEU A 37 -9.91 -25.59 15.22
CA LEU A 37 -10.79 -26.69 15.56
C LEU A 37 -11.43 -26.39 16.91
N GLU A 38 -12.75 -26.47 16.97
CA GLU A 38 -13.51 -26.27 18.22
C GLU A 38 -13.73 -27.58 19.00
N LYS A 39 -13.40 -28.72 18.38
CA LYS A 39 -13.59 -30.06 18.94
C LYS A 39 -12.35 -30.92 18.71
N ASP A 40 -12.08 -31.81 19.67
CA ASP A 40 -10.95 -32.75 19.62
C ASP A 40 -11.25 -34.01 18.77
N VAL A 41 -12.53 -34.29 18.51
CA VAL A 41 -12.99 -35.40 17.68
C VAL A 41 -13.81 -34.83 16.54
N LEU A 42 -13.43 -35.20 15.31
CA LEU A 42 -14.06 -34.75 14.07
C LEU A 42 -14.52 -35.97 13.27
N THR A 43 -15.60 -35.83 12.52
CA THR A 43 -15.89 -36.76 11.42
C THR A 43 -14.86 -36.56 10.31
N TRP A 44 -14.78 -37.54 9.40
CA TRP A 44 -13.92 -37.42 8.22
C TRP A 44 -14.29 -36.18 7.38
N GLU A 45 -15.58 -35.89 7.21
CA GLU A 45 -16.04 -34.72 6.47
C GLU A 45 -15.64 -33.40 7.15
N GLU A 46 -15.76 -33.31 8.47
CA GLU A 46 -15.34 -32.14 9.25
C GLU A 46 -13.81 -31.93 9.17
N ALA A 47 -13.04 -33.02 9.19
CA ALA A 47 -11.59 -32.96 9.04
C ALA A 47 -11.15 -32.50 7.63
N VAL A 48 -11.84 -32.96 6.57
CA VAL A 48 -11.60 -32.51 5.19
C VAL A 48 -11.94 -31.03 5.05
N ALA A 49 -13.11 -30.60 5.52
CA ALA A 49 -13.53 -29.20 5.46
C ALA A 49 -12.57 -28.27 6.22
N TYR A 50 -12.07 -28.69 7.39
CA TYR A 50 -11.06 -27.94 8.13
C TYR A 50 -9.74 -27.82 7.35
N ALA A 51 -9.27 -28.91 6.73
CA ALA A 51 -8.04 -28.91 5.95
C ALA A 51 -8.16 -27.98 4.72
N GLU A 52 -9.30 -27.99 4.03
CA GLU A 52 -9.58 -27.11 2.90
C GLU A 52 -9.65 -25.63 3.33
N ASN A 53 -10.34 -25.34 4.43
CA ASN A 53 -10.39 -23.99 5.00
C ASN A 53 -8.98 -23.49 5.36
N LYS A 54 -8.18 -24.30 6.06
CA LYS A 54 -6.79 -23.98 6.40
C LYS A 54 -5.94 -23.69 5.16
N LYS A 55 -6.11 -24.48 4.10
CA LYS A 55 -5.42 -24.27 2.82
C LYS A 55 -5.85 -22.95 2.18
N SER A 56 -7.15 -22.70 2.06
CA SER A 56 -7.71 -21.47 1.47
C SER A 56 -7.27 -20.22 2.24
N HIS A 57 -7.25 -20.30 3.58
CA HIS A 57 -6.77 -19.24 4.44
C HIS A 57 -5.28 -18.93 4.18
N ALA A 58 -4.42 -19.96 4.10
CA ALA A 58 -3.01 -19.79 3.80
C ALA A 58 -2.77 -19.19 2.40
N GLU A 59 -3.56 -19.60 1.40
CA GLU A 59 -3.50 -19.05 0.05
C GLU A 59 -3.92 -17.56 0.03
N THR A 60 -4.94 -17.19 0.79
CA THR A 60 -5.39 -15.81 0.93
C THR A 60 -4.32 -14.93 1.58
N LEU A 61 -3.71 -15.39 2.67
CA LEU A 61 -2.59 -14.69 3.32
C LEU A 61 -1.42 -14.46 2.34
N ASN A 62 -1.05 -15.48 1.57
CA ASN A 62 0.03 -15.36 0.59
C ASN A 62 -0.33 -14.36 -0.53
N LYS A 63 -1.55 -14.39 -1.05
CA LYS A 63 -2.02 -13.42 -2.06
C LYS A 63 -1.96 -11.99 -1.54
N LEU A 64 -2.38 -11.75 -0.30
CA LEU A 64 -2.31 -10.43 0.32
C LEU A 64 -0.86 -9.97 0.48
N ARG A 65 0.02 -10.82 1.02
CA ARG A 65 1.45 -10.51 1.17
C ARG A 65 2.11 -10.17 -0.16
N MET A 66 1.87 -10.97 -1.20
CA MET A 66 2.37 -10.70 -2.55
C MET A 66 1.80 -9.38 -3.11
N GLY A 67 0.50 -9.14 -2.94
CA GLY A 67 -0.13 -7.92 -3.43
C GLY A 67 0.33 -6.66 -2.69
N ILE A 68 0.73 -6.77 -1.42
CA ILE A 68 1.40 -5.70 -0.67
C ILE A 68 2.79 -5.44 -1.24
N ALA A 69 3.61 -6.49 -1.41
CA ALA A 69 4.97 -6.37 -1.94
C ALA A 69 4.98 -5.72 -3.34
N ASN A 70 4.10 -6.17 -4.23
CA ASN A 70 3.96 -5.59 -5.57
C ASN A 70 3.61 -4.10 -5.52
N ARG A 71 2.71 -3.69 -4.61
CA ARG A 71 2.34 -2.28 -4.46
C ARG A 71 3.46 -1.44 -3.85
N GLN A 72 4.26 -2.02 -2.94
CA GLN A 72 5.45 -1.37 -2.40
C GLN A 72 6.47 -1.09 -3.52
N GLU A 73 6.67 -2.04 -4.43
CA GLU A 73 7.50 -1.83 -5.63
C GLU A 73 6.93 -0.73 -6.55
N MET A 74 5.62 -0.74 -6.79
CA MET A 74 4.96 0.33 -7.57
C MET A 74 5.13 1.72 -6.93
N ILE A 75 5.08 1.80 -5.60
CA ILE A 75 5.36 3.03 -4.85
C ILE A 75 6.78 3.51 -5.09
N GLN A 76 7.77 2.63 -4.93
CA GLN A 76 9.18 2.98 -5.14
C GLN A 76 9.43 3.47 -6.57
N ASN A 77 8.88 2.78 -7.57
CA ASN A 77 8.97 3.20 -8.97
C ASN A 77 8.30 4.56 -9.20
N ARG A 78 7.14 4.82 -8.58
CA ARG A 78 6.46 6.11 -8.68
C ARG A 78 7.23 7.24 -7.98
N GLU A 79 7.84 6.98 -6.83
CA GLU A 79 8.71 7.96 -6.16
C GLU A 79 9.89 8.34 -7.04
N GLN A 80 10.54 7.36 -7.68
CA GLN A 80 11.63 7.60 -8.60
C GLN A 80 11.17 8.43 -9.82
N GLU A 81 10.08 8.03 -10.47
CA GLU A 81 9.54 8.76 -11.62
C GLU A 81 9.17 10.22 -11.28
N ILE A 82 8.56 10.46 -10.11
CA ILE A 82 8.24 11.82 -9.67
C ILE A 82 9.54 12.59 -9.40
N GLY A 83 10.53 11.96 -8.75
CA GLY A 83 11.84 12.56 -8.46
C GLY A 83 12.61 12.96 -9.72
N GLU A 84 12.55 12.17 -10.79
CA GLU A 84 13.14 12.48 -12.10
C GLU A 84 12.44 13.64 -12.81
N MET A 85 11.14 13.83 -12.55
CA MET A 85 10.35 14.92 -13.15
C MET A 85 10.52 16.26 -12.45
N LEU A 86 11.04 16.30 -11.22
CA LEU A 86 11.21 17.51 -10.44
C LEU A 86 12.58 18.18 -10.72
N PRO A 87 12.60 19.43 -11.21
CA PRO A 87 13.78 20.03 -11.81
C PRO A 87 14.84 20.56 -10.83
N ILE A 88 14.67 20.43 -9.51
CA ILE A 88 15.52 21.16 -8.55
C ILE A 88 15.84 20.33 -7.30
N GLN A 89 17.14 20.17 -7.00
CA GLN A 89 17.62 19.72 -5.69
C GLN A 89 17.40 20.83 -4.64
N ASN A 90 17.07 20.46 -3.40
CA ASN A 90 16.83 21.38 -2.26
C ASN A 90 15.62 22.32 -2.39
N HIS A 91 14.64 22.01 -3.23
CA HIS A 91 13.34 22.70 -3.26
C HIS A 91 12.20 21.69 -3.20
N TYR A 92 11.09 22.10 -2.59
CA TYR A 92 9.81 21.40 -2.63
C TYR A 92 8.80 22.24 -3.40
N ILE A 93 7.88 21.56 -4.08
CA ILE A 93 6.73 22.14 -4.74
C ILE A 93 5.50 21.78 -3.91
N LEU A 94 4.61 22.74 -3.72
CA LEU A 94 3.32 22.49 -3.08
C LEU A 94 2.32 22.01 -4.15
N PHE A 95 1.78 20.82 -3.95
CA PHE A 95 0.67 20.30 -4.75
C PHE A 95 -0.57 20.21 -3.88
N THR A 96 -1.64 20.87 -4.30
CA THR A 96 -2.97 20.67 -3.73
C THR A 96 -3.70 19.62 -4.57
N LEU A 97 -4.09 18.53 -3.91
CA LEU A 97 -4.80 17.42 -4.52
C LEU A 97 -6.16 17.27 -3.84
N ASN A 98 -7.21 17.12 -4.65
CA ASN A 98 -8.51 16.73 -4.13
C ASN A 98 -8.50 15.21 -3.91
N LEU A 99 -8.51 14.80 -2.65
CA LEU A 99 -8.51 13.40 -2.22
C LEU A 99 -9.79 13.14 -1.44
N ASN A 100 -10.65 12.28 -1.96
CA ASN A 100 -11.94 11.93 -1.35
C ASN A 100 -12.83 13.15 -1.04
N GLY A 101 -12.79 14.19 -1.89
CA GLY A 101 -13.57 15.41 -1.72
C GLY A 101 -12.92 16.48 -0.84
N GLU A 102 -11.75 16.20 -0.24
CA GLU A 102 -10.97 17.18 0.54
C GLU A 102 -9.74 17.64 -0.22
N ASP A 103 -9.51 18.95 -0.29
CA ASP A 103 -8.28 19.51 -0.81
C ASP A 103 -7.16 19.36 0.23
N LYS A 104 -6.16 18.54 -0.10
CA LYS A 104 -4.98 18.30 0.72
C LYS A 104 -3.73 18.82 0.02
N THR A 105 -2.97 19.64 0.73
CA THR A 105 -1.71 20.18 0.21
C THR A 105 -0.53 19.35 0.70
N TYR A 106 0.36 19.03 -0.23
CA TYR A 106 1.57 18.26 0.03
C TYR A 106 2.81 19.02 -0.44
N LYS A 107 3.87 18.96 0.37
CA LYS A 107 5.23 19.36 0.02
C LYS A 107 5.90 18.19 -0.68
N ILE A 108 6.34 18.41 -1.91
CA ILE A 108 6.86 17.36 -2.77
C ILE A 108 8.20 17.81 -3.36
N GLY A 109 9.27 17.12 -3.01
CA GLY A 109 10.60 17.45 -3.51
C GLY A 109 11.73 16.87 -2.68
N TYR A 110 12.92 17.47 -2.85
CA TYR A 110 14.13 17.10 -2.12
C TYR A 110 14.27 17.98 -0.89
N PHE A 111 14.22 17.36 0.30
CA PHE A 111 14.35 18.09 1.56
C PHE A 111 15.83 18.13 1.97
N PRO A 112 16.30 19.25 2.56
CA PRO A 112 17.72 19.41 2.93
C PRO A 112 18.26 18.32 3.86
N ASN A 113 17.38 17.66 4.62
CA ASN A 113 17.72 16.62 5.58
C ASN A 113 17.34 15.20 5.11
N SER A 114 16.90 15.03 3.85
CA SER A 114 16.49 13.73 3.32
C SER A 114 17.45 13.23 2.24
N TYR A 115 17.94 12.00 2.40
CA TYR A 115 18.49 11.23 1.28
C TYR A 115 17.33 10.82 0.36
N GLY A 116 16.96 11.70 -0.57
CA GLY A 116 16.00 11.43 -1.64
C GLY A 116 14.70 12.22 -1.60
N PHE A 117 13.85 11.92 -2.58
CA PHE A 117 12.50 12.46 -2.77
C PHE A 117 11.62 12.17 -1.57
N ARG A 118 10.86 13.17 -1.11
CA ARG A 118 9.78 12.95 -0.12
C ARG A 118 8.51 13.68 -0.50
N MET A 119 7.43 13.16 0.07
CA MET A 119 6.10 13.76 0.06
C MET A 119 5.63 13.88 1.51
N GLU A 120 5.41 15.10 1.96
CA GLU A 120 4.98 15.41 3.33
C GLU A 120 3.70 16.26 3.30
N PRO A 121 2.74 16.06 4.22
CA PRO A 121 1.65 16.99 4.42
C PRO A 121 2.21 18.41 4.64
N ALA A 122 1.62 19.41 3.98
CA ALA A 122 2.08 20.79 4.08
C ALA A 122 1.70 21.46 5.41
#